data_AF-A0A2N6N8N8-F1
#
_entry.id   AF-A0A2N6N8N8-F1
#
_cell.length_a   1.000
_cell.length_b   1.000
_cell.length_c   1.000
_cell.angle_alpha   90.00
_cell.angle_beta   90.00
_cell.angle_gamma   90.00
#
_symmetry.space_group_name_H-M   'P 1'
#
loop_
_entity.id
_entity.type
_entity.pdbx_description
1 polymer ?
#
loop_
_entity_poly.entity_id
_entity_poly.type
_entity_poly.pdbx_seq_one_letter_code
_entity_poly.pdbx_strand_id
1 'polypeptide(L)'
;MLLLSENGYAITKCPSFSKLRQVPDNQEVWIDEDGFTSIIFDVTERVGEPGRGSEIDGHAITTHLQELLGSDIDGVKIWNTAETEFSRLESKYPAYTLIATQTPKSSQSRERSSAPDFTAIIMTLLRLEKYKTDILITINVPHIKGEYNEEDVDLQLGKQGKLIGDAVEYSARIWKSFKIKDWDLFVIDD
;
A
#
# COMPACT_ATOMS: atom_id res chain seq x y z
N MET A 1 15.23 1.84 11.58
CA MET A 1 14.50 2.80 10.72
C MET A 1 14.52 2.30 9.27
N LEU A 2 13.36 1.98 8.70
CA LEU A 2 13.23 1.70 7.26
C LEU A 2 13.53 3.01 6.52
N LEU A 3 14.30 2.96 5.43
CA LEU A 3 14.63 4.18 4.68
C LEU A 3 14.37 3.97 3.19
N LEU A 4 13.54 4.85 2.63
CA LEU A 4 13.49 5.13 1.21
C LEU A 4 14.62 6.10 0.86
N SER A 5 15.29 5.90 -0.27
CA SER A 5 16.25 6.89 -0.76
C SER A 5 15.48 8.09 -1.32
N GLU A 6 15.63 9.26 -0.69
CA GLU A 6 15.14 10.53 -1.22
C GLU A 6 15.71 10.76 -2.61
N ASN A 7 14.87 10.68 -3.64
CA ASN A 7 15.15 11.22 -4.97
C ASN A 7 13.85 11.39 -5.76
N GLY A 8 13.36 12.64 -5.81
CA GLY A 8 12.81 13.20 -7.04
C GLY A 8 11.31 13.48 -7.14
N TYR A 9 10.50 13.30 -6.10
CA TYR A 9 9.12 13.82 -6.07
C TYR A 9 8.80 14.42 -4.71
N ALA A 10 7.89 15.39 -4.74
CA ALA A 10 7.29 16.16 -3.66
C ALA A 10 6.41 15.30 -2.73
N ILE A 11 6.93 14.15 -2.29
CA ILE A 11 6.30 13.33 -1.25
C ILE A 11 7.11 13.59 0.02
N THR A 12 6.60 14.50 0.84
CA THR A 12 7.27 14.90 2.06
C THR A 12 6.92 13.90 3.16
N LYS A 13 7.94 13.35 3.83
CA LYS A 13 7.72 12.61 5.10
C LYS A 13 6.90 13.52 5.99
N CYS A 14 5.67 13.13 6.35
CA CYS A 14 4.79 14.01 7.08
C CYS A 14 5.43 14.30 8.45
N PRO A 15 6.00 15.50 8.72
CA PRO A 15 6.82 15.72 9.91
C PRO A 15 5.97 15.78 11.18
N SER A 16 4.65 15.92 11.02
CA SER A 16 3.72 15.86 12.13
C SER A 16 2.30 15.51 11.70
N PHE A 17 2.00 14.24 11.49
CA PHE A 17 0.71 13.75 11.97
C PHE A 17 0.75 13.52 13.48
N SER A 18 1.91 13.25 14.09
CA SER A 18 2.08 13.12 15.55
C SER A 18 1.60 14.31 16.40
N LYS A 19 1.34 15.48 15.79
CA LYS A 19 0.76 16.66 16.45
C LYS A 19 -0.76 16.83 16.26
N LEU A 20 -1.38 16.09 15.34
CA LEU A 20 -2.82 16.11 15.03
C LEU A 20 -3.51 14.77 15.35
N ARG A 21 -2.81 13.63 15.22
CA ARG A 21 -3.23 12.27 15.62
C ARG A 21 -1.99 11.39 15.85
N GLN A 22 -1.99 10.49 16.82
CA GLN A 22 -0.86 9.55 16.95
C GLN A 22 -0.82 8.59 15.76
N VAL A 23 0.34 8.51 15.08
CA VAL A 23 0.64 7.43 14.13
C VAL A 23 1.18 6.27 14.98
N PRO A 24 0.68 5.04 14.81
CA PRO A 24 1.23 3.88 15.50
C PRO A 24 2.74 3.77 15.32
N ASP A 25 3.45 3.30 16.34
CA ASP A 25 4.93 3.25 16.33
C ASP A 25 5.48 2.32 15.24
N ASN A 26 4.68 1.34 14.81
CA ASN A 26 5.00 0.41 13.73
C ASN A 26 4.62 0.92 12.33
N GLN A 27 4.13 2.17 12.22
CA GLN A 27 3.72 2.78 10.96
C GLN A 27 4.54 4.01 10.60
N GLU A 28 4.79 4.19 9.30
CA GLU A 28 5.32 5.42 8.73
C GLU A 28 4.45 5.88 7.56
N VAL A 29 4.09 7.16 7.54
CA VAL A 29 3.11 7.73 6.58
C VAL A 29 3.71 8.92 5.83
N TRP A 30 3.57 8.87 4.51
CA TRP A 30 3.89 9.94 3.59
C TRP A 30 2.64 10.34 2.83
N ILE A 31 2.55 11.63 2.48
CA ILE A 31 1.45 12.18 1.70
C ILE A 31 2.07 13.08 0.63
N ASP A 32 1.48 13.12 -0.56
CA ASP A 32 1.86 14.10 -1.59
C ASP A 32 1.59 15.55 -1.14
N GLU A 33 2.14 16.52 -1.86
CA GLU A 33 1.99 17.95 -1.56
C GLU A 33 0.53 18.42 -1.53
N ASP A 34 -0.32 17.80 -2.35
CA ASP A 34 -1.73 18.16 -2.48
C ASP A 34 -2.62 17.46 -1.43
N GLY A 35 -2.09 16.48 -0.71
CA GLY A 35 -2.77 15.80 0.40
C GLY A 35 -3.60 14.57 0.02
N PHE A 36 -3.58 14.16 -1.25
CA PHE A 36 -4.49 13.14 -1.78
C PHE A 36 -3.86 11.76 -1.80
N THR A 37 -2.68 11.61 -2.40
CA THR A 37 -1.98 10.33 -2.45
C THR A 37 -1.27 10.09 -1.12
N SER A 38 -1.48 8.94 -0.51
CA SER A 38 -0.73 8.54 0.68
C SER A 38 0.05 7.26 0.44
N ILE A 39 1.24 7.17 1.03
CA ILE A 39 2.06 5.97 1.10
C ILE A 39 2.23 5.62 2.56
N ILE A 40 1.86 4.40 2.93
CA ILE A 40 1.88 3.89 4.31
C ILE A 40 2.78 2.67 4.33
N PHE A 41 3.74 2.66 5.24
CA PHE A 41 4.53 1.50 5.58
C PHE A 41 4.04 1.01 6.93
N ASP A 42 3.64 -0.25 7.01
CA ASP A 42 3.16 -0.89 8.23
C ASP A 42 3.94 -2.17 8.49
N VAL A 43 4.46 -2.32 9.71
CA VAL A 43 5.14 -3.54 10.16
C VAL A 43 4.16 -4.33 11.03
N THR A 44 3.71 -5.47 10.51
CA THR A 44 2.68 -6.29 11.14
C THR A 44 3.21 -7.67 11.50
N GLU A 45 2.47 -8.38 12.35
CA GLU A 45 2.68 -9.80 12.53
C GLU A 45 2.43 -10.55 11.21
N ARG A 46 3.16 -11.65 11.01
CA ARG A 46 3.02 -12.47 9.81
C ARG A 46 1.69 -13.23 9.84
N VAL A 47 0.94 -13.14 8.75
CA VAL A 47 -0.34 -13.85 8.61
C VAL A 47 -0.15 -15.27 8.06
N GLY A 48 -0.80 -16.24 8.70
CA GLY A 48 -0.83 -17.63 8.26
C GLY A 48 0.40 -18.46 8.63
N GLU A 49 0.37 -19.73 8.26
CA GLU A 49 1.38 -20.73 8.66
C GLU A 49 2.76 -20.48 8.03
N PRO A 50 3.85 -20.96 8.66
CA PRO A 50 5.19 -20.97 8.06
C PRO A 50 5.20 -21.64 6.68
N GLY A 51 6.10 -21.19 5.82
CA GLY A 51 6.24 -21.66 4.45
C GLY A 51 5.98 -20.57 3.41
N ARG A 52 6.03 -21.01 2.14
CA ARG A 52 5.85 -20.19 0.93
C ARG A 52 5.00 -20.96 -0.07
N GLY A 53 4.29 -20.24 -0.92
CA GLY A 53 3.48 -20.80 -2.00
C GLY A 53 2.23 -19.98 -2.25
N SER A 54 1.68 -20.07 -3.45
CA SER A 54 0.57 -19.22 -3.89
C SER A 54 -0.66 -19.29 -2.99
N GLU A 55 -0.92 -20.42 -2.33
CA GLU A 55 -2.01 -20.56 -1.36
C GLU A 55 -1.74 -19.77 -0.07
N ILE A 56 -0.57 -19.96 0.54
CA ILE A 56 -0.18 -19.32 1.81
C ILE A 56 0.01 -17.80 1.60
N ASP A 57 0.75 -17.42 0.56
CA ASP A 57 1.09 -16.03 0.28
C ASP A 57 -0.12 -15.26 -0.29
N GLY A 58 -0.93 -15.91 -1.13
CA GLY A 58 -2.18 -15.35 -1.63
C GLY A 58 -3.22 -15.16 -0.53
N HIS A 59 -3.33 -16.10 0.40
CA HIS A 59 -4.16 -15.92 1.60
C HIS A 59 -3.65 -14.76 2.46
N ALA A 60 -2.35 -14.68 2.73
CA ALA A 60 -1.79 -13.59 3.54
C ALA A 60 -2.07 -12.20 2.96
N ILE A 61 -1.80 -11.97 1.66
CA ILE A 61 -2.04 -10.65 1.05
C ILE A 61 -3.53 -10.27 1.02
N THR A 62 -4.41 -11.26 0.84
CA THR A 62 -5.86 -10.99 0.86
C THR A 62 -6.37 -10.70 2.27
N THR A 63 -5.91 -11.44 3.28
CA THR A 63 -6.23 -11.16 4.69
C THR A 63 -5.78 -9.75 5.09
N HIS A 64 -4.54 -9.36 4.78
CA HIS A 64 -4.04 -8.01 5.04
C HIS A 64 -4.90 -6.93 4.36
N LEU A 65 -5.35 -7.17 3.13
CA LEU A 65 -6.25 -6.24 2.43
C LEU A 65 -7.60 -6.11 3.14
N GLN A 66 -8.14 -7.22 3.66
CA GLN A 66 -9.41 -7.23 4.39
C GLN A 66 -9.28 -6.48 5.72
N GLU A 67 -8.18 -6.67 6.44
CA GLU A 67 -7.89 -5.96 7.69
C GLU A 67 -7.73 -4.45 7.47
N LEU A 68 -7.02 -4.07 6.40
CA LEU A 68 -6.85 -2.67 5.99
C LEU A 68 -8.21 -1.98 5.76
N LEU A 69 -9.17 -2.70 5.18
CA LEU A 69 -10.46 -2.16 4.75
C LEU A 69 -11.57 -2.30 5.80
N GLY A 70 -11.40 -3.20 6.76
CA GLY A 70 -12.33 -3.45 7.85
C GLY A 70 -13.77 -3.65 7.37
N SER A 71 -14.69 -2.82 7.85
CA SER A 71 -16.12 -2.89 7.50
C SER A 71 -16.45 -2.48 6.06
N ASP A 72 -15.51 -1.87 5.33
CA ASP A 72 -15.74 -1.33 3.99
C ASP A 72 -15.42 -2.32 2.86
N ILE A 73 -15.23 -3.60 3.20
CA ILE A 73 -14.88 -4.68 2.27
C ILE A 73 -15.86 -4.87 1.10
N ASP A 74 -17.16 -4.63 1.26
CA ASP A 74 -18.14 -4.91 0.18
C ASP A 74 -17.97 -3.99 -1.05
N GLY A 75 -17.20 -2.91 -0.95
CA GLY A 75 -16.89 -1.99 -2.05
C GLY A 75 -15.60 -2.32 -2.80
N VAL A 76 -14.97 -3.46 -2.53
CA VAL A 76 -13.60 -3.75 -2.93
C VAL A 76 -13.56 -4.66 -4.15
N LYS A 77 -12.73 -4.30 -5.12
CA LYS A 77 -12.45 -5.13 -6.30
C LYS A 77 -10.95 -5.24 -6.51
N ILE A 78 -10.45 -6.47 -6.53
CA ILE A 78 -9.06 -6.79 -6.86
C ILE A 78 -8.95 -6.92 -8.38
N TRP A 79 -7.98 -6.22 -8.96
CA TRP A 79 -7.75 -6.16 -10.40
C TRP A 79 -6.58 -7.01 -10.84
N ASN A 80 -5.52 -7.02 -10.03
CA ASN A 80 -4.29 -7.74 -10.30
C ASN A 80 -3.62 -8.12 -8.99
N THR A 81 -2.96 -9.27 -8.98
CA THR A 81 -2.01 -9.70 -7.95
C THR A 81 -0.81 -10.32 -8.65
N ALA A 82 0.39 -9.88 -8.32
CA ALA A 82 1.62 -10.35 -8.94
C ALA A 82 2.76 -10.49 -7.92
N GLU A 83 3.69 -11.40 -8.18
CA GLU A 83 4.97 -11.45 -7.46
C GLU A 83 5.78 -10.19 -7.76
N THR A 84 6.50 -9.70 -6.74
CA THR A 84 7.42 -8.57 -6.87
C THR A 84 8.75 -8.88 -6.19
N GLU A 85 9.78 -8.13 -6.54
CA GLU A 85 11.12 -8.29 -5.97
C GLU A 85 11.71 -6.94 -5.54
N PHE A 86 12.38 -6.94 -4.40
CA PHE A 86 13.10 -5.78 -3.89
C PHE A 86 14.58 -5.86 -4.26
N SER A 87 15.06 -4.90 -5.06
CA SER A 87 16.40 -4.97 -5.66
C SER A 87 17.55 -4.75 -4.67
N ARG A 88 17.25 -4.24 -3.48
CA ARG A 88 18.26 -3.78 -2.50
C ARG A 88 18.26 -4.55 -1.18
N LEU A 89 17.41 -5.57 -1.05
CA LEU A 89 17.46 -6.51 0.07
C LEU A 89 18.58 -7.52 -0.17
N GLU A 90 19.28 -7.90 0.91
CA GLU A 90 20.42 -8.81 0.85
C GLU A 90 20.02 -10.26 0.53
N SER A 91 18.77 -10.63 0.85
CA SER A 91 18.18 -11.94 0.59
C SER A 91 16.90 -11.80 -0.22
N LYS A 92 16.54 -12.87 -0.95
CA LYS A 92 15.23 -12.98 -1.60
C LYS A 92 14.17 -13.35 -0.57
N TYR A 93 13.25 -12.43 -0.33
CA TYR A 93 12.08 -12.63 0.49
C TYR A 93 10.83 -12.70 -0.40
N PRO A 94 9.84 -13.54 -0.08
CA PRO A 94 8.57 -13.54 -0.80
C PRO A 94 7.95 -12.14 -0.74
N ALA A 95 7.57 -11.61 -1.90
CA ALA A 95 6.87 -10.34 -1.96
C ALA A 95 5.83 -10.36 -3.09
N TYR A 96 4.70 -9.71 -2.83
CA TYR A 96 3.54 -9.71 -3.69
C TYR A 96 2.94 -8.31 -3.72
N THR A 97 2.47 -7.88 -4.88
CA THR A 97 1.74 -6.62 -5.02
C THR A 97 0.36 -6.90 -5.58
N LEU A 98 -0.66 -6.29 -4.98
CA LEU A 98 -2.00 -6.24 -5.56
C LEU A 98 -2.41 -4.81 -5.91
N ILE A 99 -3.30 -4.71 -6.90
CA ILE A 99 -4.00 -3.47 -7.23
C ILE A 99 -5.49 -3.74 -7.00
N ALA A 100 -6.10 -2.95 -6.13
CA ALA A 100 -7.52 -3.00 -5.84
C ALA A 100 -8.15 -1.61 -5.96
N THR A 101 -9.47 -1.56 -6.07
CA THR A 101 -10.24 -0.33 -5.88
C THR A 101 -11.25 -0.52 -4.78
N GLN A 102 -11.43 0.50 -3.95
CA GLN A 102 -12.47 0.57 -2.93
C GLN A 102 -13.45 1.70 -3.29
N THR A 103 -14.72 1.36 -3.43
CA THR A 103 -15.81 2.33 -3.62
C THR A 103 -16.57 2.51 -2.29
N PRO A 104 -16.70 3.74 -1.76
CA PRO A 104 -17.42 3.99 -0.52
C PRO A 104 -18.89 3.57 -0.59
N LYS A 105 -19.43 2.95 0.47
CA LYS A 105 -20.81 2.39 0.49
C LYS A 105 -21.95 3.43 0.51
N SER A 106 -21.68 4.74 0.46
CA SER A 106 -22.77 5.75 0.48
C SER A 106 -22.55 6.94 -0.46
N SER A 107 -23.10 6.81 -1.66
CA SER A 107 -23.56 7.91 -2.52
C SER A 107 -24.84 8.61 -2.00
N GLN A 108 -25.20 8.41 -0.72
CA GLN A 108 -26.40 9.00 -0.10
C GLN A 108 -26.18 10.36 0.56
N SER A 109 -24.94 10.84 0.70
CA SER A 109 -24.68 12.25 0.97
C SER A 109 -24.33 12.97 -0.33
N ARG A 110 -25.35 13.40 -1.06
CA ARG A 110 -25.25 14.22 -2.29
C ARG A 110 -24.64 15.63 -2.06
N GLU A 111 -23.89 15.84 -0.97
CA GLU A 111 -23.47 17.15 -0.48
C GLU A 111 -21.98 17.29 -0.17
N ARG A 112 -21.15 16.26 -0.34
CA ARG A 112 -19.68 16.42 -0.24
C ARG A 112 -19.05 16.29 -1.63
N SER A 113 -18.90 17.42 -2.32
CA SER A 113 -18.20 17.52 -3.61
C SER A 113 -16.71 17.14 -3.57
N SER A 114 -16.18 16.77 -2.40
CA SER A 114 -14.77 16.43 -2.16
C SER A 114 -14.54 14.97 -1.73
N ALA A 115 -15.59 14.13 -1.71
CA ALA A 115 -15.43 12.71 -1.41
C ALA A 115 -14.97 11.95 -2.68
N PRO A 116 -14.01 11.01 -2.57
CA PRO A 116 -13.59 10.19 -3.71
C PRO A 116 -14.73 9.30 -4.22
N ASP A 117 -14.86 9.19 -5.55
CA ASP A 117 -15.74 8.22 -6.20
C ASP A 117 -15.25 6.79 -5.93
N PHE A 118 -13.93 6.60 -5.95
CA PHE A 118 -13.25 5.40 -5.50
C PHE A 118 -11.83 5.74 -5.06
N THR A 119 -11.19 4.83 -4.34
CA THR A 119 -9.76 4.88 -4.03
C THR A 119 -9.08 3.68 -4.67
N ALA A 120 -8.08 3.92 -5.51
CA ALA A 120 -7.20 2.85 -5.97
C ALA A 120 -6.17 2.56 -4.87
N ILE A 121 -5.94 1.29 -4.60
CA ILE A 121 -5.06 0.79 -3.54
C ILE A 121 -4.03 -0.09 -4.21
N ILE A 122 -2.77 0.30 -4.12
CA ILE A 122 -1.63 -0.53 -4.52
C ILE A 122 -0.96 -0.99 -3.24
N MET A 123 -1.07 -2.27 -2.93
CA MET A 123 -0.54 -2.84 -1.69
C MET A 123 0.55 -3.85 -2.01
N THR A 124 1.76 -3.60 -1.54
CA THR A 124 2.88 -4.55 -1.57
C THR A 124 3.03 -5.20 -0.21
N LEU A 125 3.03 -6.52 -0.18
CA LEU A 125 3.39 -7.37 0.95
C LEU A 125 4.83 -7.86 0.77
N LEU A 126 5.67 -7.68 1.79
CA LEU A 126 7.01 -8.25 1.91
C LEU A 126 7.08 -9.15 3.14
N ARG A 127 7.43 -10.42 2.96
CA ARG A 127 7.33 -11.44 4.02
C ARG A 127 8.67 -11.79 4.63
N LEU A 128 8.83 -11.56 5.92
CA LEU A 128 10.03 -11.83 6.69
C LEU A 128 9.81 -13.02 7.63
N GLU A 129 9.71 -14.22 7.06
CA GLU A 129 9.34 -15.46 7.78
C GLU A 129 10.17 -15.70 9.04
N LYS A 130 11.50 -15.57 8.97
CA LYS A 130 12.42 -15.73 10.12
C LYS A 130 12.05 -14.83 11.31
N TYR A 131 11.44 -13.69 11.03
CA TYR A 131 11.11 -12.65 12.00
C TYR A 131 9.62 -12.61 12.30
N LYS A 132 8.83 -13.59 11.82
CA LYS A 132 7.36 -13.65 11.93
C LYS A 132 6.70 -12.30 11.62
N THR A 133 7.25 -11.58 10.65
CA THR A 133 6.85 -10.22 10.31
C THR A 133 6.42 -10.16 8.86
N ASP A 134 5.34 -9.44 8.60
CA ASP A 134 4.98 -8.96 7.26
C ASP A 134 5.17 -7.43 7.23
N ILE A 135 5.72 -6.91 6.15
CA ILE A 135 5.81 -5.46 5.89
C ILE A 135 4.83 -5.13 4.78
N LEU A 136 3.86 -4.28 5.08
CA LEU A 136 2.90 -3.76 4.13
C LEU A 136 3.33 -2.37 3.65
N ILE A 137 3.24 -2.16 2.35
CA ILE A 137 3.46 -0.87 1.71
C ILE A 137 2.22 -0.56 0.90
N THR A 138 1.42 0.38 1.39
CA THR A 138 0.11 0.71 0.81
C THR A 138 0.15 2.09 0.21
N ILE A 139 -0.15 2.21 -1.07
CA ILE A 139 -0.37 3.49 -1.76
C ILE A 139 -1.86 3.66 -2.01
N ASN A 140 -2.47 4.65 -1.37
CA ASN A 140 -3.87 5.02 -1.59
C ASN A 140 -3.92 6.21 -2.55
N VAL A 141 -4.70 6.06 -3.60
CA VAL A 141 -4.87 7.05 -4.67
C VAL A 141 -6.37 7.36 -4.81
N PRO A 142 -6.88 8.35 -4.07
CA PRO A 142 -8.27 8.78 -4.18
C PRO A 142 -8.55 9.38 -5.55
N HIS A 143 -9.68 9.01 -6.16
CA HIS A 143 -10.16 9.56 -7.42
C HIS A 143 -11.43 10.35 -7.14
N ILE A 144 -11.37 11.67 -7.21
CA ILE A 144 -12.48 12.58 -6.93
C ILE A 144 -13.07 13.06 -8.26
N LYS A 145 -14.39 13.03 -8.37
CA LYS A 145 -15.08 13.43 -9.60
C LYS A 145 -14.66 14.83 -10.07
N GLY A 146 -14.26 14.92 -11.33
CA GLY A 146 -13.82 16.18 -11.95
C GLY A 146 -12.33 16.52 -11.74
N GLU A 147 -11.61 15.78 -10.90
CA GLU A 147 -10.16 15.91 -10.72
C GLU A 147 -9.36 14.85 -11.50
N TYR A 148 -10.04 13.87 -12.08
CA TYR A 148 -9.45 12.89 -13.01
C TYR A 148 -10.34 12.72 -14.25
N ASN A 149 -9.75 12.22 -15.34
CA ASN A 149 -10.48 11.87 -16.55
C ASN A 149 -11.02 10.44 -16.44
N GLU A 150 -12.33 10.29 -16.34
CA GLU A 150 -13.00 8.98 -16.24
C GLU A 150 -12.70 8.06 -17.44
N GLU A 151 -12.51 8.62 -18.65
CA GLU A 151 -12.25 7.83 -19.86
C GLU A 151 -10.85 7.20 -19.89
N ASP A 152 -9.93 7.75 -19.11
CA ASP A 152 -8.55 7.26 -19.00
C ASP A 152 -8.41 6.13 -17.97
N VAL A 153 -9.46 5.85 -17.19
CA VAL A 153 -9.45 4.84 -16.13
C VAL A 153 -10.46 3.72 -16.43
N ASP A 154 -9.93 2.60 -16.90
CA ASP A 154 -10.63 1.33 -17.06
C ASP A 154 -9.66 0.18 -16.72
N LEU A 155 -9.69 -0.24 -15.46
CA LEU A 155 -8.79 -1.29 -14.97
C LEU A 155 -9.12 -2.67 -15.56
N GLN A 156 -10.32 -2.90 -16.10
CA GLN A 156 -10.64 -4.14 -16.84
C GLN A 156 -9.90 -4.20 -18.17
N LEU A 157 -9.78 -3.05 -18.84
CA LEU A 157 -9.08 -2.92 -20.10
C LEU A 157 -7.59 -2.54 -19.91
N GLY A 158 -7.10 -2.50 -18.68
CA GLY A 158 -5.72 -2.13 -18.35
C GLY A 158 -5.40 -0.64 -18.47
N LYS A 159 -6.41 0.21 -18.67
CA LYS A 159 -6.26 1.67 -18.66
C LYS A 159 -6.21 2.15 -17.21
N GLN A 160 -5.04 2.52 -16.74
CA GLN A 160 -4.84 2.93 -15.34
C GLN A 160 -5.03 4.43 -15.14
N GLY A 161 -5.00 5.23 -16.21
CA GLY A 161 -4.95 6.69 -16.11
C GLY A 161 -3.65 7.19 -15.46
N LYS A 162 -3.52 8.51 -15.35
CA LYS A 162 -2.28 9.13 -14.84
C LYS A 162 -2.03 8.82 -13.36
N LEU A 163 -3.05 8.98 -12.52
CA LEU A 163 -2.89 8.88 -11.05
C LEU A 163 -2.45 7.47 -10.61
N ILE A 164 -3.10 6.42 -11.12
CA ILE A 164 -2.70 5.04 -10.81
C ILE A 164 -1.35 4.72 -11.45
N GLY A 165 -1.08 5.21 -12.67
CA GLY A 165 0.22 5.06 -13.32
C GLY A 165 1.38 5.65 -12.50
N ASP A 166 1.22 6.87 -11.98
CA ASP A 166 2.19 7.53 -11.11
C ASP A 166 2.42 6.72 -9.83
N ALA A 167 1.35 6.17 -9.24
CA ALA A 167 1.44 5.35 -8.02
C ALA A 167 2.10 3.98 -8.25
N VAL A 168 1.93 3.37 -9.43
CA VAL A 168 2.69 2.19 -9.85
C VAL A 168 4.18 2.54 -9.97
N GLU A 169 4.51 3.72 -10.49
CA GLU A 169 5.89 4.19 -10.57
C GLU A 169 6.50 4.43 -9.17
N TYR A 170 5.74 5.00 -8.23
CA TYR A 170 6.16 5.12 -6.83
C TYR A 170 6.45 3.75 -6.21
N SER A 171 5.57 2.77 -6.42
CA SER A 171 5.79 1.40 -5.96
C SER A 171 7.08 0.81 -6.53
N ALA A 172 7.31 0.95 -7.84
CA ALA A 172 8.53 0.47 -8.49
C ALA A 172 9.81 1.14 -7.94
N ARG A 173 9.75 2.45 -7.60
CA ARG A 173 10.86 3.16 -6.96
C ARG A 173 11.11 2.67 -5.53
N ILE A 174 10.05 2.39 -4.78
CA ILE A 174 10.14 1.80 -3.45
C ILE A 174 10.83 0.44 -3.54
N TRP A 175 10.40 -0.46 -4.42
CA TRP A 175 11.01 -1.80 -4.56
C TRP A 175 12.50 -1.73 -4.92
N LYS A 176 12.89 -0.74 -5.75
CA LYS A 176 14.28 -0.51 -6.13
C LYS A 176 15.14 0.10 -5.02
N SER A 177 14.55 0.84 -4.09
CA SER A 177 15.31 1.65 -3.12
C SER A 177 15.25 1.14 -1.68
N PHE A 178 14.18 0.45 -1.31
CA PHE A 178 13.87 0.00 0.04
C PHE A 178 14.98 -0.88 0.62
N LYS A 179 15.35 -0.55 1.85
CA LYS A 179 16.36 -1.27 2.64
C LYS A 179 15.95 -1.30 4.09
N ILE A 180 16.13 -2.47 4.68
CA ILE A 180 16.13 -2.65 6.14
C ILE A 180 17.55 -2.34 6.60
N LYS A 181 17.70 -1.27 7.40
CA LYS A 181 19.01 -0.85 7.93
C LYS A 181 19.33 -1.43 9.31
N ASP A 182 18.29 -1.80 10.03
CA ASP A 182 18.37 -2.23 11.41
C ASP A 182 17.43 -3.42 11.57
N TRP A 183 18.02 -4.60 11.72
CA TRP A 183 17.29 -5.86 11.84
C TRP A 183 16.93 -6.18 13.29
N ASP A 184 17.54 -5.49 14.27
CA ASP A 184 17.21 -5.63 15.68
C ASP A 184 15.83 -5.03 16.02
N LEU A 185 15.21 -4.35 15.03
CA LEU A 185 13.81 -3.95 15.08
C LEU A 185 12.84 -5.13 15.14
N PHE A 186 13.24 -6.30 14.65
CA PHE A 186 12.36 -7.47 14.58
C PHE A 186 12.75 -8.49 15.63
N VAL A 187 11.76 -8.99 16.37
CA VAL A 187 11.99 -10.05 17.36
C VAL A 187 12.16 -11.38 16.61
N ILE A 188 13.19 -12.14 16.98
CA ILE A 188 13.34 -13.54 16.58
C ILE A 188 12.77 -14.35 17.73
N ASP A 189 11.69 -15.08 17.48
CA ASP A 189 11.25 -16.12 18.41
C ASP A 189 12.03 -17.39 18.11
N ASP A 190 12.69 -17.93 19.14
CA ASP A 190 13.37 -19.25 19.12
C ASP A 190 12.39 -20.42 18.91
#